data_AF-A0A1H9EJG3-F1
#
_entry.id   AF-A0A1H9EJG3-F1
#
_cell.length_a   1.000
_cell.length_b   1.000
_cell.length_c   1.000
_cell.angle_alpha   90.00
_cell.angle_beta   90.00
_cell.angle_gamma   90.00
#
_symmetry.space_group_name_H-M   'P 1'
#
loop_
_entity.id
_entity.type
_entity.pdbx_description
1 polymer ?
#
loop_
_entity_poly.entity_id
_entity_poly.type
_entity_poly.pdbx_seq_one_letter_code
_entity_poly.pdbx_strand_id
1 'polypeptide(L)'
;MNAMHKILGSAAFALALAAGLATPAMAQKLDNKNPPPANTTASTSADSDIDFGDDSSHWANDGECDDPRFAGTGSAQELEDVDIAKDATDCRTAFEAGTVTLAGEGDIPTSPSDIAIATPINAINFGDDSSEWANDGECDDPRFTGTGSADELLDADISKDATDCRAAYEAGTVTLATGTADVAEAIDYGDDTSEWAKDQECDDPRFSGTGVAAELLDADIGHDATDCRAAVAAGTATFNGGSTTQPVAAFDYGADWSKWANDGECDDLRFTGTGTDKKLLTEDMYGDASDCKALEAEGKVTIRTVYTPEYAAGAPYDSKAIDFGDNTSDYADDDQCDDPRFEGPGAAATLLESDLEHDSVDCKAAYEAGTIVLKEDA
;
A
#
# COMPACT_ATOMS: atom_id res chain seq x y z
N MET A 1 -18.20 -74.53 16.38
CA MET A 1 -17.96 -74.73 14.94
C MET A 1 -17.11 -73.56 14.46
N ASN A 2 -16.03 -73.90 13.75
CA ASN A 2 -15.06 -73.06 13.01
C ASN A 2 -14.23 -72.05 13.82
N ALA A 3 -12.94 -72.29 14.10
CA ALA A 3 -11.75 -72.41 13.21
C ALA A 3 -11.05 -71.03 13.05
N MET A 4 -9.83 -70.85 13.61
CA MET A 4 -8.52 -70.93 12.93
C MET A 4 -8.16 -69.58 12.26
N HIS A 5 -7.02 -68.88 12.40
CA HIS A 5 -5.60 -69.12 12.70
C HIS A 5 -4.97 -67.80 13.27
N LYS A 6 -3.99 -67.75 14.22
CA LYS A 6 -2.54 -68.08 14.15
C LYS A 6 -1.79 -67.18 13.12
N ILE A 7 -0.66 -66.49 13.36
CA ILE A 7 0.61 -66.86 14.05
C ILE A 7 1.57 -65.64 14.19
N LEU A 8 2.14 -65.51 15.39
CA LEU A 8 3.52 -65.17 15.83
C LEU A 8 4.34 -63.95 15.37
N GLY A 9 4.91 -63.31 16.40
CA GLY A 9 6.29 -62.81 16.43
C GLY A 9 6.85 -62.93 17.87
N SER A 10 7.76 -63.88 18.09
CA SER A 10 8.48 -64.10 19.36
C SER A 10 9.95 -64.30 19.07
N ALA A 11 10.84 -63.55 19.74
CA ALA A 11 11.82 -64.09 20.69
C ALA A 11 13.02 -63.14 20.84
N ALA A 12 13.20 -62.72 22.10
CA ALA A 12 14.35 -62.02 22.64
C ALA A 12 15.53 -62.97 22.94
N PHE A 13 16.73 -62.41 23.15
CA PHE A 13 17.66 -62.75 24.26
C PHE A 13 18.85 -61.75 24.26
N ALA A 14 18.93 -60.83 25.24
CA ALA A 14 19.85 -60.79 26.40
C ALA A 14 21.32 -60.41 26.06
N LEU A 15 21.87 -59.24 26.44
CA LEU A 15 22.28 -58.68 27.75
C LEU A 15 23.61 -59.25 28.33
N ALA A 16 24.66 -58.41 28.34
CA ALA A 16 25.81 -58.38 29.28
C ALA A 16 26.59 -57.06 29.02
N LEU A 17 26.58 -56.00 29.84
CA LEU A 17 27.18 -55.71 31.17
C LEU A 17 28.70 -55.31 31.17
N ALA A 18 28.92 -53.99 31.29
CA ALA A 18 29.92 -53.21 32.07
C ALA A 18 31.46 -53.38 31.89
N ALA A 19 32.17 -52.27 31.60
CA ALA A 19 32.95 -51.45 32.56
C ALA A 19 34.07 -50.58 31.90
N GLY A 20 34.16 -49.29 32.28
CA GLY A 20 35.42 -48.65 32.69
C GLY A 20 36.28 -47.79 31.73
N LEU A 21 36.28 -46.47 32.02
CA LEU A 21 37.40 -45.51 32.11
C LEU A 21 38.05 -44.84 30.86
N ALA A 22 38.23 -43.50 31.04
CA ALA A 22 39.30 -42.60 30.59
C ALA A 22 39.05 -41.64 29.41
N THR A 23 38.92 -40.35 29.74
CA THR A 23 39.32 -39.18 28.91
C THR A 23 40.86 -39.03 28.95
N PRO A 24 41.54 -38.44 27.94
CA PRO A 24 41.58 -36.98 27.79
C PRO A 24 41.62 -36.44 26.34
N ALA A 25 41.39 -35.13 26.25
CA ALA A 25 41.51 -34.26 25.08
C ALA A 25 42.93 -34.17 24.51
N MET A 26 43.03 -34.00 23.18
CA MET A 26 43.96 -33.11 22.44
C MET A 26 43.55 -33.15 20.95
N ALA A 27 43.20 -32.02 20.33
CA ALA A 27 43.35 -31.84 18.89
C ALA A 27 43.57 -30.36 18.57
N GLN A 28 44.73 -30.10 17.97
CA GLN A 28 45.31 -28.80 17.71
C GLN A 28 44.79 -28.17 16.40
N LYS A 29 44.72 -26.84 16.47
CA LYS A 29 44.83 -25.81 15.43
C LYS A 29 45.55 -26.23 14.13
N LEU A 30 44.93 -25.95 12.99
CA LEU A 30 45.54 -25.86 11.67
C LEU A 30 45.00 -24.61 10.97
N ASP A 31 45.85 -23.59 10.87
CA ASP A 31 45.68 -22.45 9.98
C ASP A 31 46.02 -22.89 8.54
N ASN A 32 45.12 -22.69 7.57
CA ASN A 32 45.57 -22.41 6.20
C ASN A 32 44.54 -21.65 5.36
N LYS A 33 45.08 -20.73 4.57
CA LYS A 33 44.44 -19.68 3.78
C LYS A 33 43.80 -20.24 2.49
N ASN A 34 42.66 -19.63 2.14
CA ASN A 34 41.88 -19.65 0.87
C ASN A 34 41.26 -20.97 0.36
N PRO A 35 39.91 -21.03 0.28
CA PRO A 35 39.17 -21.73 -0.77
C PRO A 35 38.68 -20.77 -1.90
N PRO A 36 38.42 -21.29 -3.13
CA PRO A 36 37.98 -20.52 -4.32
C PRO A 36 36.44 -20.33 -4.37
N PRO A 37 35.90 -19.49 -5.28
CA PRO A 37 34.67 -18.74 -5.07
C PRO A 37 33.42 -19.56 -5.36
N ALA A 38 32.45 -19.49 -4.44
CA ALA A 38 31.07 -19.89 -4.69
C ALA A 38 30.29 -18.64 -5.11
N ASN A 39 29.71 -18.68 -6.32
CA ASN A 39 28.69 -17.74 -6.76
C ASN A 39 27.45 -17.96 -5.90
N THR A 40 27.17 -17.01 -5.01
CA THR A 40 25.89 -16.87 -4.33
C THR A 40 25.33 -15.52 -4.73
N THR A 41 24.18 -15.56 -5.37
CA THR A 41 23.37 -14.42 -5.79
C THR A 41 23.07 -13.52 -4.60
N ALA A 42 23.49 -12.26 -4.69
CA ALA A 42 23.28 -11.22 -3.71
C ALA A 42 21.79 -10.87 -3.61
N SER A 43 21.23 -11.06 -2.43
CA SER A 43 20.07 -10.32 -1.95
C SER A 43 20.64 -9.04 -1.33
N THR A 44 20.21 -7.88 -1.80
CA THR A 44 20.65 -6.57 -1.30
C THR A 44 20.09 -6.33 0.10
N SER A 45 20.91 -6.62 1.11
CA SER A 45 20.66 -6.27 2.52
C SER A 45 20.90 -4.78 2.76
N ALA A 46 19.93 -4.09 3.38
CA ALA A 46 20.05 -2.73 3.92
C ALA A 46 20.80 -2.69 5.29
N ASP A 47 21.61 -3.71 5.58
CA ASP A 47 22.15 -4.02 6.92
C ASP A 47 23.56 -3.41 7.18
N SER A 48 24.10 -2.63 6.25
CA SER A 48 25.49 -2.14 6.36
C SER A 48 25.67 -0.63 6.52
N ASP A 49 24.60 0.14 6.73
CA ASP A 49 24.70 1.62 6.71
C ASP A 49 24.12 2.34 7.95
N ILE A 50 23.64 1.62 8.97
CA ILE A 50 23.14 2.24 10.20
C ILE A 50 24.27 2.44 11.21
N ASP A 51 24.54 3.71 11.56
CA ASP A 51 25.46 4.08 12.63
C ASP A 51 24.77 4.05 14.00
N PHE A 52 24.94 2.93 14.71
CA PHE A 52 24.41 2.71 16.05
C PHE A 52 25.17 3.46 17.16
N GLY A 53 26.37 4.00 16.88
CA GLY A 53 27.14 4.76 17.87
C GLY A 53 27.92 3.94 18.91
N ASP A 54 27.95 4.39 20.17
CA ASP A 54 28.63 3.77 21.32
C ASP A 54 27.68 3.51 22.51
N ASP A 55 28.18 3.00 23.64
CA ASP A 55 27.39 2.70 24.87
C ASP A 55 27.70 3.71 26.00
N SER A 56 27.76 5.01 25.68
CA SER A 56 28.17 6.04 26.64
C SER A 56 27.03 6.63 27.49
N SER A 57 25.77 6.27 27.23
CA SER A 57 24.63 6.72 28.03
C SER A 57 24.60 6.11 29.44
N HIS A 58 23.85 6.74 30.36
CA HIS A 58 23.52 6.14 31.65
C HIS A 58 22.63 4.90 31.51
N TRP A 59 21.82 4.86 30.46
CA TRP A 59 20.81 3.83 30.20
C TRP A 59 21.31 2.70 29.28
N ALA A 60 22.48 2.87 28.66
CA ALA A 60 23.06 1.85 27.79
C ALA A 60 23.24 0.47 28.46
N ASN A 61 22.96 -0.61 27.72
CA ASN A 61 23.03 -2.01 28.17
C ASN A 61 22.01 -2.40 29.25
N ASP A 62 20.84 -1.76 29.29
CA ASP A 62 19.74 -2.11 30.19
C ASP A 62 18.70 -3.06 29.57
N GLY A 63 18.82 -3.32 28.26
CA GLY A 63 17.98 -4.24 27.50
C GLY A 63 16.86 -3.57 26.71
N GLU A 64 16.77 -2.25 26.72
CA GLU A 64 15.90 -1.43 25.87
C GLU A 64 16.77 -0.52 24.97
N CYS A 65 16.25 -0.08 23.82
CA CYS A 65 16.95 0.86 22.95
C CYS A 65 16.58 2.30 23.32
N ASP A 66 17.54 3.05 23.89
CA ASP A 66 17.33 4.42 24.36
C ASP A 66 17.56 5.50 23.28
N ASP A 67 18.06 5.11 22.11
CA ASP A 67 18.35 6.05 21.04
C ASP A 67 17.05 6.51 20.35
N PRO A 68 16.69 7.82 20.43
CA PRO A 68 15.46 8.35 19.85
C PRO A 68 15.35 8.19 18.33
N ARG A 69 16.45 7.86 17.64
CA ARG A 69 16.45 7.52 16.21
C ARG A 69 15.81 6.16 15.94
N PHE A 70 15.48 5.36 16.96
CA PHE A 70 14.85 4.04 16.80
C PHE A 70 13.48 3.99 17.48
N ALA A 71 12.52 3.35 16.82
CA ALA A 71 11.16 3.19 17.34
C ALA A 71 10.71 1.73 17.26
N GLY A 72 9.97 1.25 18.27
CA GLY A 72 9.36 -0.06 18.27
C GLY A 72 9.18 -0.65 19.66
N THR A 73 8.82 -1.93 19.72
CA THR A 73 8.58 -2.64 21.00
C THR A 73 9.86 -2.89 21.80
N GLY A 74 11.03 -2.73 21.19
CA GLY A 74 12.32 -2.77 21.86
C GLY A 74 12.89 -1.40 22.23
N SER A 75 12.18 -0.29 21.99
CA SER A 75 12.61 1.05 22.41
C SER A 75 12.26 1.31 23.87
N ALA A 76 13.06 2.12 24.55
CA ALA A 76 12.77 2.60 25.90
C ALA A 76 11.48 3.41 25.94
N GLN A 77 10.82 3.43 27.12
CA GLN A 77 9.56 4.16 27.29
C GLN A 77 9.75 5.68 27.34
N GLU A 78 10.90 6.13 27.83
CA GLU A 78 11.28 7.55 27.89
C GLU A 78 12.56 7.71 27.05
N LEU A 79 12.49 8.53 26.01
CA LEU A 79 13.60 8.79 25.09
C LEU A 79 14.05 10.24 25.25
N GLU A 80 15.34 10.45 25.38
CA GLU A 80 15.94 11.78 25.48
C GLU A 80 16.96 12.01 24.34
N ASP A 81 16.97 13.20 23.73
CA ASP A 81 17.94 13.56 22.66
C ASP A 81 19.40 13.39 23.10
N VAL A 82 19.66 13.40 24.41
CA VAL A 82 20.99 13.16 24.96
C VAL A 82 21.49 11.74 24.70
N ASP A 83 20.60 10.79 24.40
CA ASP A 83 20.90 9.36 24.22
C ASP A 83 21.07 8.94 22.75
N ILE A 84 20.96 9.88 21.82
CA ILE A 84 21.24 9.66 20.39
C ILE A 84 22.65 9.07 20.21
N ALA A 85 22.72 7.89 19.60
CA ALA A 85 23.94 7.13 19.30
C ALA A 85 24.77 6.73 20.52
N LYS A 86 24.13 6.56 21.69
CA LYS A 86 24.81 6.26 22.97
C LYS A 86 24.34 4.99 23.67
N ASP A 87 23.51 4.21 23.00
CA ASP A 87 23.07 2.89 23.42
C ASP A 87 23.15 1.87 22.25
N ALA A 88 24.36 1.73 21.70
CA ALA A 88 24.58 1.00 20.47
C ALA A 88 24.30 -0.51 20.59
N THR A 89 24.61 -1.12 21.73
CA THR A 89 24.47 -2.57 21.91
C THR A 89 23.01 -3.02 21.94
N ASP A 90 22.15 -2.31 22.68
CA ASP A 90 20.75 -2.69 22.79
C ASP A 90 19.96 -2.28 21.54
N CYS A 91 20.22 -1.09 20.98
CA CYS A 91 19.62 -0.67 19.71
C CYS A 91 19.98 -1.58 18.53
N ARG A 92 21.23 -2.06 18.44
CA ARG A 92 21.62 -3.05 17.42
C ARG A 92 20.89 -4.37 17.63
N THR A 93 20.85 -4.86 18.87
CA THR A 93 20.20 -6.14 19.21
C THR A 93 18.71 -6.09 18.90
N ALA A 94 18.05 -4.99 19.27
CA ALA A 94 16.64 -4.76 19.01
C ALA A 94 16.35 -4.59 17.51
N PHE A 95 17.25 -3.95 16.76
CA PHE A 95 17.12 -3.79 15.31
C PHE A 95 17.29 -5.12 14.57
N GLU A 96 18.31 -5.91 14.92
CA GLU A 96 18.52 -7.26 14.37
C GLU A 96 17.37 -8.22 14.72
N ALA A 97 16.72 -8.01 15.87
CA ALA A 97 15.53 -8.75 16.28
C ALA A 97 14.24 -8.25 15.59
N GLY A 98 14.30 -7.13 14.87
CA GLY A 98 13.14 -6.48 14.24
C GLY A 98 12.14 -5.90 15.26
N THR A 99 12.57 -5.68 16.50
CA THR A 99 11.74 -5.07 17.55
C THR A 99 11.84 -3.56 17.58
N VAL A 100 12.84 -2.97 16.92
CA VAL A 100 12.92 -1.54 16.60
C VAL A 100 13.30 -1.31 15.13
N THR A 101 12.87 -0.17 14.58
CA THR A 101 13.22 0.33 13.24
C THR A 101 13.77 1.76 13.35
N LEU A 102 14.54 2.23 12.37
CA LEU A 102 15.04 3.60 12.37
C LEU A 102 13.88 4.57 12.11
N ALA A 103 13.57 5.43 13.09
CA ALA A 103 12.60 6.52 12.99
C ALA A 103 13.09 7.51 11.91
N GLY A 104 12.60 7.33 10.68
CA GLY A 104 13.05 8.03 9.48
C GLY A 104 12.94 7.20 8.20
N GLU A 105 12.84 5.88 8.31
CA GLU A 105 12.31 5.01 7.26
C GLU A 105 10.89 4.59 7.68
N GLY A 106 9.93 4.86 6.80
CA GLY A 106 8.52 4.99 7.13
C GLY A 106 7.97 3.83 7.96
N ASP A 107 7.70 4.13 9.23
CA ASP A 107 6.60 3.63 10.07
C ASP A 107 6.88 4.09 11.51
N ILE A 108 6.44 5.31 11.88
CA ILE A 108 6.29 5.67 13.29
C ILE A 108 4.80 5.52 13.64
N PRO A 109 4.43 4.62 14.55
CA PRO A 109 3.13 4.70 15.22
C PRO A 109 3.21 5.89 16.19
N THR A 110 2.76 7.07 15.75
CA THR A 110 2.62 8.23 16.64
C THR A 110 1.26 8.20 17.31
N SER A 111 1.25 8.34 18.63
CA SER A 111 0.03 8.64 19.39
C SER A 111 -0.50 10.03 18.94
N PRO A 112 -1.82 10.21 18.76
CA PRO A 112 -2.40 11.28 17.94
C PRO A 112 -2.53 12.63 18.67
N SER A 113 -1.45 13.12 19.28
CA SER A 113 -1.42 14.47 19.83
C SER A 113 -0.05 15.07 19.58
N ASP A 114 -0.02 16.06 18.70
CA ASP A 114 1.09 17.00 18.43
C ASP A 114 2.05 16.73 17.25
N ILE A 115 1.56 16.27 16.09
CA ILE A 115 2.30 16.51 14.83
C ILE A 115 1.40 17.16 13.78
N ALA A 116 1.64 18.45 13.54
CA ALA A 116 1.21 19.12 12.32
C ALA A 116 1.97 18.48 11.14
N ILE A 117 1.22 17.90 10.21
CA ILE A 117 1.75 17.12 9.09
C ILE A 117 2.53 18.04 8.15
N ALA A 118 3.84 17.87 8.08
CA ALA A 118 4.68 18.55 7.10
C ALA A 118 4.36 17.99 5.69
N THR A 119 3.78 18.84 4.84
CA THR A 119 3.73 18.64 3.38
C THR A 119 5.14 18.29 2.84
N PRO A 120 5.31 17.32 1.93
CA PRO A 120 6.61 17.02 1.35
C PRO A 120 7.25 18.27 0.73
N ILE A 121 8.50 18.59 1.10
CA ILE A 121 9.16 19.85 0.71
C ILE A 121 9.23 20.07 -0.82
N ASN A 122 9.35 18.97 -1.57
CA ASN A 122 9.41 19.01 -3.04
C ASN A 122 8.07 19.36 -3.69
N ALA A 123 6.96 19.33 -2.94
CA ALA A 123 5.63 19.71 -3.38
C ALA A 123 5.33 21.19 -3.11
N ILE A 124 6.18 21.91 -2.38
CA ILE A 124 5.94 23.29 -1.96
C ILE A 124 6.66 24.24 -2.91
N ASN A 125 5.90 25.14 -3.54
CA ASN A 125 6.47 26.24 -4.30
C ASN A 125 6.79 27.42 -3.39
N PHE A 126 8.03 27.49 -2.91
CA PHE A 126 8.54 28.59 -2.09
C PHE A 126 8.67 29.91 -2.86
N GLY A 127 8.76 29.89 -4.20
CA GLY A 127 8.82 31.09 -5.02
C GLY A 127 10.24 31.62 -5.27
N ASP A 128 10.41 32.95 -5.23
CA ASP A 128 11.68 33.66 -5.38
C ASP A 128 12.02 34.55 -4.16
N ASP A 129 13.11 35.31 -4.21
CA ASP A 129 13.57 36.21 -3.12
C ASP A 129 13.41 37.69 -3.52
N SER A 130 12.24 38.07 -4.07
CA SER A 130 12.02 39.40 -4.67
C SER A 130 11.43 40.46 -3.74
N SER A 131 11.06 40.13 -2.50
CA SER A 131 10.53 41.10 -1.51
C SER A 131 11.64 41.98 -0.91
N GLU A 132 11.25 43.04 -0.19
CA GLU A 132 12.19 43.87 0.59
C GLU A 132 12.71 43.13 1.85
N TRP A 133 11.96 42.13 2.30
CA TRP A 133 12.20 41.38 3.54
C TRP A 133 12.90 40.03 3.30
N ALA A 134 13.00 39.56 2.05
CA ALA A 134 13.67 38.31 1.74
C ALA A 134 15.15 38.23 2.22
N ASN A 135 15.56 37.06 2.72
CA ASN A 135 16.90 36.79 3.26
C ASN A 135 17.23 37.56 4.56
N ASP A 136 16.24 37.87 5.38
CA ASP A 136 16.43 38.50 6.69
C ASP A 136 16.45 37.51 7.87
N GLY A 137 16.14 36.24 7.60
CA GLY A 137 16.17 35.13 8.55
C GLY A 137 14.82 34.76 9.16
N GLU A 138 13.73 35.40 8.73
CA GLU A 138 12.34 35.06 9.05
C GLU A 138 11.59 34.69 7.76
N CYS A 139 10.51 33.91 7.86
CA CYS A 139 9.65 33.62 6.71
C CYS A 139 8.52 34.64 6.60
N ASP A 140 8.59 35.50 5.59
CA ASP A 140 7.61 36.60 5.36
C ASP A 140 6.39 36.20 4.55
N ASP A 141 6.36 34.97 4.04
CA ASP A 141 5.28 34.49 3.20
C ASP A 141 4.05 34.12 4.05
N PRO A 142 2.90 34.81 3.90
CA PRO A 142 1.70 34.55 4.70
C PRO A 142 1.08 33.17 4.47
N ARG A 143 1.56 32.41 3.47
CA ARG A 143 1.22 30.99 3.30
C ARG A 143 1.86 30.10 4.36
N PHE A 144 2.80 30.59 5.16
CA PHE A 144 3.48 29.83 6.21
C PHE A 144 3.15 30.38 7.59
N THR A 145 3.09 29.50 8.59
CA THR A 145 2.82 29.84 9.98
C THR A 145 3.74 29.07 10.91
N GLY A 146 4.22 29.71 11.97
CA GLY A 146 5.05 29.07 12.98
C GLY A 146 6.00 30.04 13.66
N THR A 147 6.91 29.50 14.47
CA THR A 147 7.91 30.29 15.20
C THR A 147 9.01 30.87 14.31
N GLY A 148 9.14 30.37 13.08
CA GLY A 148 10.01 30.93 12.05
C GLY A 148 9.33 31.92 11.11
N SER A 149 8.05 32.25 11.31
CA SER A 149 7.34 33.27 10.52
C SER A 149 7.66 34.67 11.05
N ALA A 150 7.66 35.67 10.16
CA ALA A 150 7.78 37.07 10.53
C ALA A 150 6.58 37.54 11.39
N ASP A 151 6.82 38.53 12.25
CA ASP A 151 5.80 39.12 13.13
C ASP A 151 4.68 39.86 12.34
N GLU A 152 5.01 40.42 11.18
CA GLU A 152 4.08 41.13 10.30
C GLU A 152 4.12 40.53 8.89
N LEU A 153 3.05 39.82 8.50
CA LEU A 153 2.94 39.16 7.20
C LEU A 153 2.08 40.00 6.24
N LEU A 154 2.55 40.16 5.00
CA LEU A 154 1.85 40.94 3.97
C LEU A 154 1.55 40.05 2.75
N ASP A 155 0.33 40.15 2.20
CA ASP A 155 -0.05 39.45 0.96
C ASP A 155 0.89 39.77 -0.23
N ALA A 156 1.55 40.93 -0.18
CA ALA A 156 2.52 41.34 -1.18
C ALA A 156 3.76 40.43 -1.24
N ASP A 157 4.03 39.67 -0.17
CA ASP A 157 5.24 38.86 0.02
C ASP A 157 5.01 37.36 -0.22
N ILE A 158 3.80 36.97 -0.66
CA ILE A 158 3.49 35.61 -1.12
C ILE A 158 4.48 35.17 -2.20
N SER A 159 5.17 34.06 -1.95
CA SER A 159 6.18 33.45 -2.84
C SER A 159 7.39 34.33 -3.15
N LYS A 160 7.73 35.28 -2.26
CA LYS A 160 8.83 36.25 -2.50
C LYS A 160 9.93 36.23 -1.46
N ASP A 161 9.87 35.27 -0.54
CA ASP A 161 10.90 35.00 0.46
C ASP A 161 11.22 33.49 0.51
N ALA A 162 11.63 32.97 -0.65
CA ALA A 162 11.76 31.53 -0.84
C ALA A 162 12.89 30.90 -0.02
N THR A 163 13.98 31.63 0.19
CA THR A 163 15.15 31.10 0.89
C THR A 163 14.91 30.90 2.38
N ASP A 164 14.31 31.88 3.06
CA ASP A 164 14.07 31.78 4.50
C ASP A 164 12.86 30.90 4.81
N CYS A 165 11.77 30.99 4.02
CA CYS A 165 10.63 30.08 4.18
C CYS A 165 10.98 28.61 3.94
N ARG A 166 11.86 28.31 2.99
CA ARG A 166 12.36 26.93 2.80
C ARG A 166 13.19 26.46 3.99
N ALA A 167 14.12 27.29 4.46
CA ALA A 167 14.98 26.96 5.60
C ALA A 167 14.16 26.76 6.89
N ALA A 168 13.18 27.63 7.14
CA ALA A 168 12.27 27.52 8.27
C ALA A 168 11.37 26.27 8.16
N TYR A 169 10.95 25.91 6.95
CA TYR A 169 10.16 24.70 6.71
C TYR A 169 10.98 23.42 6.92
N GLU A 170 12.21 23.37 6.40
CA GLU A 170 13.16 22.27 6.63
C GLU A 170 13.52 22.11 8.11
N ALA A 171 13.59 23.22 8.83
CA ALA A 171 13.82 23.25 10.28
C ALA A 171 12.55 22.92 11.09
N GLY A 172 11.39 22.78 10.45
CA GLY A 172 10.11 22.56 11.12
C GLY A 172 9.64 23.74 11.98
N THR A 173 10.21 24.92 11.81
CA THR A 173 9.82 26.14 12.56
C THR A 173 8.66 26.87 11.89
N VAL A 174 8.35 26.57 10.64
CA VAL A 174 7.10 26.95 9.97
C VAL A 174 6.44 25.76 9.29
N THR A 175 5.12 25.80 9.21
CA THR A 175 4.28 24.90 8.42
C THR A 175 3.53 25.70 7.37
N LEU A 176 3.19 25.07 6.24
CA LEU A 176 2.34 25.71 5.24
C LEU A 176 0.93 25.86 5.85
N ALA A 177 0.52 27.10 6.12
CA ALA A 177 -0.84 27.44 6.45
C ALA A 177 -1.72 27.06 5.25
N THR A 178 -2.54 26.03 5.42
CA THR A 178 -3.38 25.47 4.36
C THR A 178 -4.46 26.48 3.94
N GLY A 179 -4.13 27.31 2.95
CA GLY A 179 -5.05 28.22 2.28
C GLY A 179 -6.09 27.49 1.42
N THR A 180 -7.16 27.05 2.09
CA THR A 180 -8.56 26.70 1.72
C THR A 180 -9.12 26.71 0.28
N ALA A 181 -8.43 27.13 -0.79
CA ALA A 181 -9.02 27.16 -2.14
C ALA A 181 -8.47 26.06 -3.08
N ASP A 182 -7.15 25.87 -3.12
CA ASP A 182 -6.53 24.94 -4.08
C ASP A 182 -6.55 23.48 -3.59
N VAL A 183 -6.58 23.26 -2.28
CA VAL A 183 -6.67 21.91 -1.68
C VAL A 183 -8.11 21.40 -1.70
N ALA A 184 -9.10 22.28 -1.56
CA ALA A 184 -10.51 21.90 -1.52
C ALA A 184 -11.00 21.26 -2.82
N GLU A 185 -10.42 21.62 -3.96
CA GLU A 185 -10.73 21.01 -5.27
C GLU A 185 -9.94 19.71 -5.52
N ALA A 186 -8.82 19.51 -4.82
CA ALA A 186 -7.93 18.35 -5.00
C ALA A 186 -8.26 17.17 -4.06
N ILE A 187 -9.03 17.39 -3.00
CA ILE A 187 -9.47 16.35 -2.08
C ILE A 187 -10.53 15.47 -2.76
N ASP A 188 -10.32 14.15 -2.72
CA ASP A 188 -11.35 13.18 -3.05
C ASP A 188 -12.26 12.92 -1.83
N TYR A 189 -13.39 13.63 -1.81
CA TYR A 189 -14.40 13.49 -0.77
C TYR A 189 -15.26 12.23 -0.94
N GLY A 190 -15.18 11.53 -2.08
CA GLY A 190 -15.99 10.35 -2.39
C GLY A 190 -17.46 10.64 -2.69
N ASP A 191 -18.37 9.83 -2.14
CA ASP A 191 -19.83 9.87 -2.36
C ASP A 191 -20.63 10.19 -1.08
N ASP A 192 -21.97 10.11 -1.13
CA ASP A 192 -22.86 10.34 0.03
C ASP A 192 -23.65 9.06 0.40
N THR A 193 -23.01 7.89 0.39
CA THR A 193 -23.70 6.60 0.61
C THR A 193 -23.76 6.14 2.07
N SER A 194 -23.05 6.81 2.98
CA SER A 194 -23.11 6.52 4.43
C SER A 194 -24.52 6.77 5.00
N GLU A 195 -24.84 6.11 6.12
CA GLU A 195 -26.06 6.39 6.89
C GLU A 195 -26.03 7.79 7.56
N TRP A 196 -24.83 8.35 7.75
CA TRP A 196 -24.58 9.65 8.37
C TRP A 196 -24.40 10.77 7.35
N ALA A 197 -24.28 10.44 6.06
CA ALA A 197 -24.13 11.44 5.01
C ALA A 197 -25.29 12.47 4.98
N LYS A 198 -24.94 13.75 4.74
CA LYS A 198 -25.90 14.88 4.64
C LYS A 198 -26.59 15.23 5.96
N ASP A 199 -25.96 14.96 7.10
CA ASP A 199 -26.46 15.35 8.41
C ASP A 199 -25.94 16.71 8.92
N GLN A 200 -25.03 17.34 8.16
CA GLN A 200 -24.31 18.60 8.40
C GLN A 200 -23.03 18.48 9.24
N GLU A 201 -22.58 17.28 9.55
CA GLU A 201 -21.26 17.00 10.12
C GLU A 201 -20.45 16.20 9.10
N CYS A 202 -19.13 16.35 9.09
CA CYS A 202 -18.27 15.52 8.25
C CYS A 202 -17.97 14.21 8.99
N ASP A 203 -18.50 13.08 8.52
CA ASP A 203 -18.34 11.76 9.16
C ASP A 203 -17.10 11.00 8.71
N ASP A 204 -16.36 11.56 7.76
CA ASP A 204 -15.18 10.92 7.19
C ASP A 204 -13.97 11.01 8.15
N PRO A 205 -13.43 9.87 8.63
CA PRO A 205 -12.30 9.84 9.56
C PRO A 205 -11.01 10.47 9.04
N ARG A 206 -10.90 10.72 7.73
CA ARG A 206 -9.76 11.41 7.11
C ARG A 206 -9.71 12.89 7.45
N PHE A 207 -10.77 13.46 8.04
CA PHE A 207 -10.89 14.87 8.37
C PHE A 207 -10.83 15.10 9.88
N SER A 208 -10.39 16.29 10.30
CA SER A 208 -10.48 16.77 11.69
C SER A 208 -11.02 18.19 11.74
N GLY A 209 -11.64 18.58 12.85
CA GLY A 209 -12.07 19.97 13.06
C GLY A 209 -13.44 20.07 13.72
N THR A 210 -13.94 21.30 13.85
CA THR A 210 -15.22 21.58 14.51
C THR A 210 -16.44 21.26 13.65
N GLY A 211 -16.25 21.01 12.35
CA GLY A 211 -17.29 20.55 11.43
C GLY A 211 -17.22 19.05 11.14
N VAL A 212 -16.44 18.30 11.91
CA VAL A 212 -16.30 16.83 11.82
C VAL A 212 -17.10 16.20 12.96
N ALA A 213 -17.75 15.08 12.67
CA ALA A 213 -18.55 14.35 13.64
C ALA A 213 -17.72 13.90 14.85
N ALA A 214 -18.37 13.80 16.01
CA ALA A 214 -17.71 13.43 17.25
C ALA A 214 -17.39 11.93 17.35
N GLU A 215 -18.18 11.10 16.68
CA GLU A 215 -17.96 9.65 16.54
C GLU A 215 -17.70 9.38 15.06
N LEU A 216 -16.59 8.72 14.75
CA LEU A 216 -16.14 8.46 13.38
C LEU A 216 -16.00 6.94 13.19
N LEU A 217 -16.40 6.43 12.05
CA LEU A 217 -16.27 5.01 11.69
C LEU A 217 -15.45 4.87 10.41
N ASP A 218 -14.56 3.88 10.37
CA ASP A 218 -13.77 3.58 9.15
C ASP A 218 -14.65 3.28 7.93
N ALA A 219 -15.88 2.81 8.15
CA ALA A 219 -16.86 2.54 7.11
C ALA A 219 -17.36 3.81 6.40
N ASP A 220 -17.15 5.00 6.98
CA ASP A 220 -17.61 6.29 6.46
C ASP A 220 -16.52 7.03 5.66
N ILE A 221 -15.34 6.43 5.50
CA ILE A 221 -14.25 6.97 4.68
C ILE A 221 -14.73 7.17 3.24
N GLY A 222 -14.80 8.42 2.79
CA GLY A 222 -15.23 8.79 1.44
C GLY A 222 -16.72 8.60 1.17
N HIS A 223 -17.55 8.52 2.21
CA HIS A 223 -18.98 8.26 2.07
C HIS A 223 -19.89 9.38 2.61
N ASP A 224 -19.30 10.53 2.94
CA ASP A 224 -19.98 11.75 3.35
C ASP A 224 -19.41 13.01 2.62
N ALA A 225 -19.44 12.97 1.30
CA ALA A 225 -18.75 13.94 0.48
C ALA A 225 -19.30 15.37 0.58
N THR A 226 -20.62 15.50 0.69
CA THR A 226 -21.29 16.81 0.70
C THR A 226 -20.91 17.61 1.94
N ASP A 227 -20.97 17.00 3.12
CA ASP A 227 -20.75 17.71 4.38
C ASP A 227 -19.26 17.91 4.64
N CYS A 228 -18.40 16.94 4.31
CA CYS A 228 -16.95 17.13 4.35
C CYS A 228 -16.46 18.24 3.42
N ARG A 229 -17.00 18.34 2.19
CA ARG A 229 -16.68 19.46 1.28
C ARG A 229 -17.16 20.79 1.83
N ALA A 230 -18.38 20.83 2.38
CA ALA A 230 -18.93 22.04 2.98
C ALA A 230 -18.11 22.48 4.21
N ALA A 231 -17.69 21.54 5.04
CA ALA A 231 -16.89 21.79 6.23
C ALA A 231 -15.47 22.27 5.88
N VAL A 232 -14.82 21.73 4.84
CA VAL A 232 -13.54 22.24 4.32
C VAL A 232 -13.70 23.64 3.74
N ALA A 233 -14.72 23.87 2.91
CA ALA A 233 -14.98 25.20 2.33
C ALA A 233 -15.30 26.26 3.40
N ALA A 234 -15.90 25.84 4.52
CA ALA A 234 -16.16 26.68 5.69
C ALA A 234 -14.94 26.87 6.59
N GLY A 235 -13.83 26.15 6.35
CA GLY A 235 -12.65 26.14 7.21
C GLY A 235 -12.89 25.49 8.57
N THR A 236 -13.95 24.68 8.70
CA THR A 236 -14.32 23.97 9.94
C THR A 236 -13.88 22.50 9.92
N ALA A 237 -13.45 21.97 8.78
CA ALA A 237 -12.77 20.69 8.66
C ALA A 237 -11.43 20.86 7.93
N THR A 238 -10.42 20.11 8.37
CA THR A 238 -9.10 19.98 7.78
C THR A 238 -8.92 18.54 7.33
N PHE A 239 -8.58 18.34 6.07
CA PHE A 239 -8.20 17.02 5.59
C PHE A 239 -6.81 16.68 6.14
N ASN A 240 -6.72 15.61 6.93
CA ASN A 240 -5.47 15.21 7.58
C ASN A 240 -4.64 14.25 6.73
N GLY A 241 -5.10 13.95 5.51
CA GLY A 241 -4.59 12.83 4.76
C GLY A 241 -5.17 11.53 5.29
N GLY A 242 -5.86 10.83 4.39
CA GLY A 242 -5.94 9.38 4.38
C GLY A 242 -5.52 8.96 2.98
N SER A 243 -4.92 7.78 2.85
CA SER A 243 -4.61 7.22 1.54
C SER A 243 -5.82 7.39 0.60
N THR A 244 -5.69 8.23 -0.43
CA THR A 244 -6.63 8.29 -1.55
C THR A 244 -6.48 7.08 -2.46
N THR A 245 -5.52 6.20 -2.18
CA THR A 245 -5.73 4.78 -2.42
C THR A 245 -6.72 4.35 -1.34
N GLN A 246 -8.03 4.43 -1.62
CA GLN A 246 -8.86 3.29 -1.21
C GLN A 246 -8.00 2.07 -1.54
N PRO A 247 -7.67 1.17 -0.59
CA PRO A 247 -7.00 -0.06 -0.96
C PRO A 247 -7.86 -0.65 -2.06
N VAL A 248 -7.38 -0.55 -3.31
CA VAL A 248 -8.05 -1.18 -4.44
C VAL A 248 -8.16 -2.62 -4.00
N ALA A 249 -9.40 -3.09 -3.87
CA ALA A 249 -9.66 -4.36 -3.23
C ALA A 249 -8.72 -5.37 -3.87
N ALA A 250 -7.87 -6.05 -3.08
CA ALA A 250 -6.86 -6.93 -3.65
C ALA A 250 -7.55 -7.93 -4.59
N PHE A 251 -6.93 -8.22 -5.75
CA PHE A 251 -7.54 -9.12 -6.73
C PHE A 251 -7.96 -10.45 -6.07
N ASP A 252 -9.24 -10.78 -6.17
CA ASP A 252 -9.78 -12.00 -5.60
C ASP A 252 -9.48 -13.20 -6.52
N TYR A 253 -8.49 -13.99 -6.14
CA TYR A 253 -8.14 -15.22 -6.85
C TYR A 253 -9.22 -16.31 -6.73
N GLY A 254 -10.12 -16.24 -5.75
CA GLY A 254 -11.11 -17.29 -5.50
C GLY A 254 -10.57 -18.46 -4.66
N ALA A 255 -10.99 -19.69 -4.99
CA ALA A 255 -10.60 -20.91 -4.26
C ALA A 255 -10.48 -22.13 -5.19
N ASP A 256 -9.89 -23.22 -4.69
CA ASP A 256 -9.64 -24.44 -5.47
C ASP A 256 -10.82 -25.42 -5.44
N TRP A 257 -11.91 -25.08 -6.11
CA TRP A 257 -13.13 -25.91 -6.14
C TRP A 257 -13.44 -26.52 -7.51
N SER A 258 -12.87 -25.99 -8.60
CA SER A 258 -13.05 -26.57 -9.92
C SER A 258 -12.47 -27.99 -9.95
N LYS A 259 -13.00 -28.83 -10.86
CA LYS A 259 -12.42 -30.14 -11.14
C LYS A 259 -11.02 -30.05 -11.77
N TRP A 260 -10.68 -28.89 -12.33
CA TRP A 260 -9.39 -28.60 -12.93
C TRP A 260 -8.42 -27.92 -11.96
N ALA A 261 -8.88 -27.58 -10.75
CA ALA A 261 -8.01 -26.95 -9.77
C ALA A 261 -6.78 -27.81 -9.43
N ASN A 262 -5.62 -27.16 -9.29
CA ASN A 262 -4.34 -27.80 -8.94
C ASN A 262 -3.84 -28.83 -9.98
N ASP A 263 -4.10 -28.61 -11.26
CA ASP A 263 -3.59 -29.46 -12.35
C ASP A 263 -2.33 -28.90 -13.03
N GLY A 264 -1.92 -27.69 -12.66
CA GLY A 264 -0.71 -27.00 -13.11
C GLY A 264 -0.93 -26.04 -14.27
N GLU A 265 -2.16 -25.87 -14.74
CA GLU A 265 -2.60 -24.81 -15.65
C GLU A 265 -3.52 -23.84 -14.87
N CYS A 266 -3.70 -22.61 -15.36
CA CYS A 266 -4.68 -21.67 -14.78
C CYS A 266 -5.98 -21.75 -15.58
N ASP A 267 -7.03 -22.32 -14.99
CA ASP A 267 -8.33 -22.53 -15.65
C ASP A 267 -9.31 -21.36 -15.51
N ASP A 268 -8.83 -20.22 -15.03
CA ASP A 268 -9.65 -19.03 -14.80
C ASP A 268 -9.60 -18.06 -15.99
N LEU A 269 -10.77 -17.81 -16.60
CA LEU A 269 -10.93 -16.93 -17.77
C LEU A 269 -10.46 -15.49 -17.57
N ARG A 270 -10.35 -15.04 -16.31
CA ARG A 270 -9.88 -13.70 -15.95
C ARG A 270 -8.40 -13.52 -16.21
N PHE A 271 -7.67 -14.61 -16.46
CA PHE A 271 -6.26 -14.63 -16.79
C PHE A 271 -6.03 -14.84 -18.28
N THR A 272 -4.83 -14.48 -18.74
CA THR A 272 -4.32 -14.75 -20.07
C THR A 272 -2.84 -15.10 -19.98
N GLY A 273 -2.30 -15.87 -20.93
CA GLY A 273 -0.87 -16.15 -21.01
C GLY A 273 -0.57 -17.60 -21.38
N THR A 274 0.70 -17.98 -21.27
CA THR A 274 1.15 -19.34 -21.62
C THR A 274 0.82 -20.39 -20.57
N GLY A 275 0.49 -19.96 -19.35
CA GLY A 275 0.12 -20.85 -18.25
C GLY A 275 -1.38 -21.14 -18.14
N THR A 276 -2.25 -20.50 -18.94
CA THR A 276 -3.69 -20.78 -18.90
C THR A 276 -4.04 -22.04 -19.67
N ASP A 277 -5.13 -22.72 -19.31
CA ASP A 277 -5.68 -23.79 -20.14
C ASP A 277 -6.09 -23.26 -21.53
N LYS A 278 -6.09 -24.15 -22.52
CA LYS A 278 -6.48 -23.84 -23.90
C LYS A 278 -7.98 -23.56 -24.05
N LYS A 279 -8.79 -23.97 -23.08
CA LYS A 279 -10.24 -23.88 -23.08
C LYS A 279 -10.77 -23.42 -21.72
N LEU A 280 -10.65 -22.12 -21.50
CA LEU A 280 -11.23 -21.43 -20.35
C LEU A 280 -12.77 -21.47 -20.40
N LEU A 281 -13.41 -21.77 -19.27
CA LEU A 281 -14.86 -21.85 -19.14
C LEU A 281 -15.36 -20.87 -18.06
N THR A 282 -16.51 -20.26 -18.31
CA THR A 282 -17.17 -19.37 -17.34
C THR A 282 -17.48 -20.08 -16.02
N GLU A 283 -17.81 -21.37 -16.10
CA GLU A 283 -18.10 -22.18 -14.91
C GLU A 283 -16.87 -22.55 -14.08
N ASP A 284 -15.64 -22.25 -14.54
CA ASP A 284 -14.40 -22.55 -13.81
C ASP A 284 -13.74 -21.28 -13.22
N MET A 285 -14.32 -20.10 -13.48
CA MET A 285 -13.87 -18.81 -12.94
C MET A 285 -13.89 -18.81 -11.41
N TYR A 286 -12.85 -18.28 -10.76
CA TYR A 286 -12.60 -18.34 -9.30
C TYR A 286 -12.39 -19.77 -8.76
N GLY A 287 -12.24 -20.76 -9.63
CA GLY A 287 -12.21 -22.18 -9.31
C GLY A 287 -10.83 -22.81 -9.15
N ASP A 288 -9.79 -22.07 -9.50
CA ASP A 288 -8.42 -22.58 -9.60
C ASP A 288 -7.39 -21.53 -9.10
N ALA A 289 -7.59 -21.11 -7.85
CA ALA A 289 -6.85 -19.99 -7.27
C ALA A 289 -5.35 -20.30 -7.09
N SER A 290 -5.01 -21.52 -6.66
CA SER A 290 -3.64 -21.91 -6.37
C SER A 290 -2.73 -21.87 -7.60
N ASP A 291 -3.18 -22.44 -8.72
CA ASP A 291 -2.37 -22.47 -9.95
C ASP A 291 -2.32 -21.10 -10.61
N CYS A 292 -3.44 -20.38 -10.71
CA CYS A 292 -3.44 -19.02 -11.25
C CYS A 292 -2.52 -18.08 -10.47
N LYS A 293 -2.52 -18.15 -9.14
CA LYS A 293 -1.62 -17.35 -8.30
C LYS A 293 -0.15 -17.75 -8.48
N ALA A 294 0.15 -19.04 -8.55
CA ALA A 294 1.51 -19.52 -8.76
C ALA A 294 2.04 -19.11 -10.14
N LEU A 295 1.24 -19.27 -11.18
CA LEU A 295 1.60 -18.96 -12.56
C LEU A 295 1.70 -17.45 -12.81
N GLU A 296 0.92 -16.63 -12.10
CA GLU A 296 1.03 -15.16 -12.11
C GLU A 296 2.35 -14.71 -11.48
N ALA A 297 2.70 -15.27 -10.32
CA ALA A 297 3.99 -15.02 -9.67
C ALA A 297 5.20 -15.48 -10.52
N GLU A 298 5.02 -16.50 -11.36
CA GLU A 298 6.02 -16.95 -12.34
C GLU A 298 6.05 -16.11 -13.63
N GLY A 299 5.10 -15.18 -13.81
CA GLY A 299 4.96 -14.36 -15.02
C GLY A 299 4.49 -15.15 -16.25
N LYS A 300 3.88 -16.33 -16.05
CA LYS A 300 3.33 -17.18 -17.13
C LYS A 300 1.91 -16.81 -17.50
N VAL A 301 1.17 -16.22 -16.55
CA VAL A 301 -0.15 -15.62 -16.77
C VAL A 301 -0.17 -14.20 -16.23
N THR A 302 -1.10 -13.40 -16.73
CA THR A 302 -1.41 -12.06 -16.26
C THR A 302 -2.92 -11.90 -16.13
N ILE A 303 -3.36 -11.14 -15.13
CA ILE A 303 -4.78 -10.75 -15.00
C ILE A 303 -5.15 -9.86 -16.20
N ARG A 304 -6.26 -10.16 -16.86
CA ARG A 304 -6.80 -9.31 -17.92
C ARG A 304 -7.26 -7.98 -17.34
N THR A 305 -6.92 -6.87 -18.01
CA THR A 305 -7.13 -5.50 -17.51
C THR A 305 -8.53 -5.24 -16.97
N VAL A 306 -9.57 -5.70 -17.66
CA VAL A 306 -10.97 -5.48 -17.24
C VAL A 306 -11.33 -6.10 -15.88
N TYR A 307 -10.55 -7.08 -15.41
CA TYR A 307 -10.74 -7.71 -14.10
C TYR A 307 -9.78 -7.16 -13.03
N THR A 308 -8.92 -6.20 -13.36
CA THR A 308 -8.05 -5.60 -12.35
C THR A 308 -8.88 -4.64 -11.47
N PRO A 309 -8.72 -4.71 -10.14
CA PRO A 309 -9.44 -3.82 -9.23
C PRO A 309 -9.18 -2.34 -9.52
N GLU A 310 -7.98 -2.01 -10.01
CA GLU A 310 -7.58 -0.67 -10.39
C GLU A 310 -8.35 -0.16 -11.62
N TYR A 311 -8.63 -1.04 -12.59
CA TYR A 311 -9.45 -0.70 -13.74
C TYR A 311 -10.90 -0.54 -13.28
N ALA A 312 -11.46 -1.51 -12.56
CA ALA A 312 -12.84 -1.39 -12.07
C ALA A 312 -13.09 -0.09 -11.26
N ALA A 313 -12.12 0.34 -10.44
CA ALA A 313 -12.20 1.60 -9.69
C ALA A 313 -12.14 2.87 -10.55
N GLY A 314 -11.69 2.77 -11.81
CA GLY A 314 -11.58 3.89 -12.74
C GLY A 314 -12.89 4.26 -13.46
N ALA A 315 -13.94 3.47 -13.31
CA ALA A 315 -15.26 3.79 -13.86
C ALA A 315 -15.92 4.97 -13.09
N PRO A 316 -16.73 5.82 -13.75
CA PRO A 316 -17.19 5.68 -15.12
C PRO A 316 -16.20 6.19 -16.17
N TYR A 317 -16.05 5.46 -17.27
CA TYR A 317 -15.09 5.79 -18.34
C TYR A 317 -15.61 6.79 -19.37
N ASP A 318 -14.72 7.66 -19.89
CA ASP A 318 -15.07 8.57 -21.00
C ASP A 318 -15.13 7.81 -22.33
N SER A 319 -16.34 7.67 -22.86
CA SER A 319 -16.65 6.92 -24.07
C SER A 319 -16.61 7.78 -25.35
N LYS A 320 -16.40 9.11 -25.24
CA LYS A 320 -16.57 10.04 -26.38
C LYS A 320 -15.67 9.79 -27.58
N ALA A 321 -14.53 9.14 -27.38
CA ALA A 321 -13.57 8.85 -28.44
C ALA A 321 -13.86 7.54 -29.19
N ILE A 322 -14.80 6.73 -28.71
CA ILE A 322 -15.12 5.42 -29.26
C ILE A 322 -16.37 5.53 -30.15
N ASP A 323 -16.26 4.98 -31.36
CA ASP A 323 -17.42 4.80 -32.23
C ASP A 323 -18.07 3.44 -31.95
N PHE A 324 -19.20 3.46 -31.25
CA PHE A 324 -19.98 2.27 -30.94
C PHE A 324 -20.93 1.87 -32.07
N GLY A 325 -21.06 2.68 -33.13
CA GLY A 325 -21.93 2.40 -34.26
C GLY A 325 -23.43 2.60 -33.98
N ASP A 326 -24.25 1.67 -34.47
CA ASP A 326 -25.70 1.66 -34.32
C ASP A 326 -26.20 0.54 -33.39
N ASN A 327 -27.52 0.38 -33.24
CA ASN A 327 -28.14 -0.56 -32.31
C ASN A 327 -29.16 -1.44 -33.05
N THR A 328 -28.70 -2.16 -34.07
CA THR A 328 -29.59 -2.79 -35.06
C THR A 328 -29.34 -4.28 -35.31
N SER A 329 -28.39 -4.91 -34.62
CA SER A 329 -28.19 -6.36 -34.73
C SER A 329 -29.39 -7.15 -34.17
N ASP A 330 -29.44 -8.46 -34.46
CA ASP A 330 -30.44 -9.37 -33.89
C ASP A 330 -30.24 -9.57 -32.37
N TYR A 331 -29.08 -9.17 -31.84
CA TYR A 331 -28.67 -9.32 -30.45
C TYR A 331 -28.56 -7.99 -29.70
N ALA A 332 -28.76 -6.85 -30.37
CA ALA A 332 -28.78 -5.54 -29.72
C ALA A 332 -29.90 -5.41 -28.68
N ASP A 333 -29.66 -4.63 -27.62
CA ASP A 333 -30.54 -4.42 -26.47
C ASP A 333 -30.80 -5.72 -25.65
N ASP A 334 -29.79 -6.58 -25.50
CA ASP A 334 -29.86 -7.82 -24.71
C ASP A 334 -29.12 -7.77 -23.37
N ASP A 335 -28.65 -6.58 -22.99
CA ASP A 335 -27.85 -6.27 -21.79
C ASP A 335 -26.41 -6.84 -21.83
N GLN A 336 -25.93 -7.33 -22.99
CA GLN A 336 -24.53 -7.69 -23.21
C GLN A 336 -23.99 -6.99 -24.46
N CYS A 337 -22.70 -6.66 -24.44
CA CYS A 337 -22.03 -6.12 -25.62
C CYS A 337 -21.66 -7.25 -26.61
N ASP A 338 -22.31 -7.30 -27.77
CA ASP A 338 -22.02 -8.27 -28.83
C ASP A 338 -20.91 -7.84 -29.80
N ASP A 339 -20.47 -6.58 -29.72
CA ASP A 339 -19.44 -6.07 -30.61
C ASP A 339 -18.09 -6.79 -30.38
N PRO A 340 -17.55 -7.50 -31.40
CA PRO A 340 -16.35 -8.29 -31.27
C PRO A 340 -15.09 -7.50 -30.91
N ARG A 341 -15.11 -6.16 -31.01
CA ARG A 341 -13.99 -5.29 -30.61
C ARG A 341 -13.80 -5.24 -29.10
N PHE A 342 -14.82 -5.59 -28.30
CA PHE A 342 -14.76 -5.52 -26.85
C PHE A 342 -14.53 -6.89 -26.21
N GLU A 343 -13.97 -6.88 -25.00
CA GLU A 343 -13.91 -8.05 -24.11
C GLU A 343 -14.16 -7.66 -22.66
N GLY A 344 -14.71 -8.59 -21.90
CA GLY A 344 -14.94 -8.43 -20.47
C GLY A 344 -16.22 -9.12 -20.00
N PRO A 345 -16.53 -9.05 -18.70
CA PRO A 345 -17.73 -9.65 -18.14
C PRO A 345 -19.05 -9.06 -18.69
N GLY A 346 -19.03 -7.84 -19.24
CA GLY A 346 -20.18 -7.25 -19.92
C GLY A 346 -20.28 -7.58 -21.42
N ALA A 347 -19.37 -8.38 -21.98
CA ALA A 347 -19.41 -8.78 -23.38
C ALA A 347 -20.08 -10.15 -23.55
N ALA A 348 -20.72 -10.36 -24.70
CA ALA A 348 -21.34 -11.63 -25.03
C ALA A 348 -20.29 -12.76 -25.12
N ALA A 349 -20.65 -13.95 -24.64
CA ALA A 349 -19.76 -15.11 -24.68
C ALA A 349 -19.48 -15.61 -26.11
N THR A 350 -20.34 -15.28 -27.08
CA THR A 350 -20.19 -15.62 -28.50
C THR A 350 -20.28 -14.35 -29.31
N LEU A 351 -19.16 -13.92 -29.88
CA LEU A 351 -19.07 -12.70 -30.68
C LEU A 351 -19.11 -13.05 -32.17
N LEU A 352 -19.97 -12.39 -32.94
CA LEU A 352 -20.06 -12.56 -34.38
C LEU A 352 -19.55 -11.32 -35.12
N GLU A 353 -18.92 -11.52 -36.27
CA GLU A 353 -18.47 -10.41 -37.12
C GLU A 353 -19.65 -9.56 -37.65
N SER A 354 -20.86 -10.14 -37.70
CA SER A 354 -22.07 -9.41 -38.07
C SER A 354 -22.51 -8.36 -37.06
N ASP A 355 -22.03 -8.43 -35.82
CA ASP A 355 -22.45 -7.56 -34.72
C ASP A 355 -21.47 -6.41 -34.47
N LEU A 356 -20.42 -6.32 -35.30
CA LEU A 356 -19.47 -5.21 -35.32
C LEU A 356 -20.20 -3.86 -35.48
N GLU A 357 -20.06 -2.97 -34.49
CA GLU A 357 -20.66 -1.63 -34.51
C GLU A 357 -22.20 -1.63 -34.62
N HIS A 358 -22.86 -2.70 -34.18
CA HIS A 358 -24.32 -2.86 -34.30
C HIS A 358 -25.05 -3.04 -32.97
N ASP A 359 -24.35 -2.86 -31.86
CA ASP A 359 -24.85 -2.99 -30.49
C ASP A 359 -24.40 -1.83 -29.58
N SER A 360 -24.64 -0.62 -30.07
CA SER A 360 -24.09 0.60 -29.47
C SER A 360 -24.59 0.93 -28.06
N VAL A 361 -25.80 0.50 -27.69
CA VAL A 361 -26.39 0.83 -26.39
C VAL A 361 -25.73 0.01 -25.29
N ASP A 362 -25.64 -1.31 -25.46
CA ASP A 362 -25.12 -2.21 -24.45
C ASP A 362 -23.59 -2.09 -24.35
N CYS A 363 -22.89 -2.03 -25.47
CA CYS A 363 -21.44 -1.81 -25.49
C CYS A 363 -21.02 -0.49 -24.85
N LYS A 364 -21.75 0.61 -25.11
CA LYS A 364 -21.43 1.88 -24.46
C LYS A 364 -21.67 1.82 -22.96
N ALA A 365 -22.82 1.28 -22.54
CA ALA A 365 -23.16 1.17 -21.13
C ALA A 365 -22.14 0.31 -20.36
N ALA A 366 -21.76 -0.83 -20.92
CA ALA A 366 -20.77 -1.72 -20.34
C ALA A 366 -19.37 -1.10 -20.28
N TYR A 367 -18.94 -0.38 -21.33
CA TYR A 367 -17.64 0.31 -21.34
C TYR A 367 -17.59 1.42 -20.28
N GLU A 368 -18.62 2.27 -20.23
CA GLU A 368 -18.71 3.33 -19.23
C GLU A 368 -18.77 2.75 -17.81
N ALA A 369 -19.39 1.58 -17.61
CA ALA A 369 -19.43 0.88 -16.33
C ALA A 369 -18.11 0.15 -15.96
N GLY A 370 -17.12 0.12 -16.85
CA GLY A 370 -15.85 -0.59 -16.62
C GLY A 370 -15.97 -2.11 -16.65
N THR A 371 -17.03 -2.66 -17.23
CA THR A 371 -17.25 -4.12 -17.34
C THR A 371 -16.77 -4.70 -18.66
N ILE A 372 -16.33 -3.87 -19.59
CA ILE A 372 -15.63 -4.27 -20.82
C ILE A 372 -14.50 -3.30 -21.14
N VAL A 373 -13.51 -3.78 -21.89
CA VAL A 373 -12.45 -2.96 -22.47
C VAL A 373 -12.42 -3.15 -23.99
N LEU A 374 -12.02 -2.11 -24.71
CA LEU A 374 -11.75 -2.18 -26.15
C LEU A 374 -10.41 -2.90 -26.37
N LYS A 375 -10.38 -3.93 -27.20
CA LYS A 375 -9.15 -4.69 -27.50
C LYS A 375 -8.14 -3.79 -28.21
N GLU A 376 -6.85 -3.90 -27.86
CA GLU A 376 -5.78 -3.05 -28.41
C GLU A 376 -5.56 -3.22 -29.93
N ASP A 377 -6.08 -4.30 -30.51
CA ASP A 377 -5.98 -4.64 -31.95
C ASP A 377 -7.28 -4.39 -32.73
N ALA A 378 -8.28 -3.71 -32.15
CA ALA A 378 -9.59 -3.44 -32.75
C ALA A 378 -9.56 -2.37 -33.86
#